data_AF-A0A414DH06-F1
#
_entry.id   AF-A0A414DH06-F1
#
_cell.length_a   1.000
_cell.length_b   1.000
_cell.length_c   1.000
_cell.angle_alpha   90.00
_cell.angle_beta   90.00
_cell.angle_gamma   90.00
#
_symmetry.space_group_name_H-M   'P 1'
#
loop_
_entity.id
_entity.type
_entity.pdbx_description
1 polymer ?
#
loop_
_entity_poly.entity_id
_entity_poly.type
_entity_poly.pdbx_seq_one_letter_code
_entity_poly.pdbx_strand_id
1 'polypeptide(L)'
;MKKKILLCLIAQLICWGIMTMSDYMEETYNDSFNLIVVFAVPMMCVVLYIIFRRWIYDNQMVRLKDVVIICETWLICGLILGFLIGALVNNQMWIVSQATGGWEHLLNGIEYMMFAVTLTGIPFVAVVLIESVIGIVKLLRK
;
A
#
# COMPACT_ATOMS: atom_id res chain seq x y z
N MET A 1 -12.59 -16.11 -3.64
CA MET A 1 -11.16 -15.75 -3.77
C MET A 1 -10.87 -14.80 -4.93
N LYS A 2 -11.23 -15.13 -6.19
CA LYS A 2 -10.89 -14.30 -7.36
C LYS A 2 -11.21 -12.80 -7.23
N LYS A 3 -12.40 -12.44 -6.75
CA LYS A 3 -12.82 -11.04 -6.53
C LYS A 3 -11.93 -10.29 -5.50
N LYS A 4 -11.46 -10.99 -4.46
CA LYS A 4 -10.65 -10.40 -3.37
C LYS A 4 -9.24 -10.06 -3.85
N ILE A 5 -8.63 -11.00 -4.58
CA ILE A 5 -7.30 -10.84 -5.17
C ILE A 5 -7.32 -9.76 -6.25
N LEU A 6 -8.36 -9.75 -7.10
CA LEU A 6 -8.50 -8.71 -8.13
C LEU A 6 -8.59 -7.30 -7.52
N LEU A 7 -9.38 -7.13 -6.46
CA LEU A 7 -9.53 -5.84 -5.79
C LEU A 7 -8.22 -5.39 -5.12
N CYS A 8 -7.47 -6.34 -4.54
CA CYS A 8 -6.13 -6.12 -4.01
C CYS A 8 -5.15 -5.63 -5.11
N LEU A 9 -5.15 -6.30 -6.28
CA LEU A 9 -4.27 -5.93 -7.40
C LEU A 9 -4.61 -4.55 -7.98
N ILE A 10 -5.90 -4.25 -8.17
CA ILE A 10 -6.35 -2.94 -8.65
C ILE A 10 -5.96 -1.84 -7.66
N ALA A 11 -6.18 -2.07 -6.37
CA ALA A 11 -5.81 -1.10 -5.33
C ALA A 11 -4.29 -0.86 -5.31
N GLN A 12 -3.47 -1.92 -5.40
CA GLN A 12 -2.02 -1.81 -5.51
C GLN A 12 -1.60 -0.96 -6.72
N LEU A 13 -2.11 -1.25 -7.91
CA LEU A 13 -1.82 -0.47 -9.12
C LEU A 13 -2.16 1.02 -8.96
N ILE A 14 -3.32 1.33 -8.36
CA ILE A 14 -3.73 2.71 -8.10
C ILE A 14 -2.78 3.37 -7.08
N CYS A 15 -2.43 2.67 -5.99
CA CYS A 15 -1.56 3.21 -4.94
C CYS A 15 -0.17 3.55 -5.48
N TRP A 16 0.42 2.63 -6.25
CA TRP A 16 1.72 2.86 -6.89
C TRP A 16 1.64 3.95 -7.95
N GLY A 17 0.55 4.02 -8.72
CA GLY A 17 0.34 5.13 -9.66
C GLY A 17 0.29 6.50 -8.98
N ILE A 18 -0.39 6.60 -7.82
CA ILE A 18 -0.42 7.84 -7.03
C ILE A 18 0.97 8.18 -6.51
N MET A 19 1.73 7.20 -5.99
CA MET A 19 3.10 7.44 -5.50
C MET A 19 4.03 7.91 -6.62
N THR A 20 4.03 7.25 -7.77
CA THR A 20 4.84 7.67 -8.93
C THR A 20 4.45 9.05 -9.43
N MET A 21 3.16 9.38 -9.46
CA MET A 21 2.70 10.71 -9.86
C MET A 21 3.10 11.78 -8.84
N SER A 22 3.00 11.47 -7.54
CA SER A 22 3.46 12.34 -6.46
C SER A 22 4.94 12.66 -6.61
N ASP A 23 5.75 11.63 -6.89
CA ASP A 23 7.19 11.78 -7.06
C ASP A 23 7.53 12.64 -8.28
N TYR A 24 6.81 12.43 -9.39
CA TYR A 24 6.89 13.31 -10.56
C TYR A 24 6.60 14.77 -10.23
N MET A 25 5.59 15.03 -9.41
CA MET A 25 5.24 16.39 -9.02
C MET A 25 6.28 17.01 -8.08
N GLU A 26 6.80 16.24 -7.12
CA GLU A 26 7.84 16.68 -6.19
C GLU A 26 9.11 17.09 -6.94
N GLU A 27 9.57 16.25 -7.86
CA GLU A 27 10.76 16.53 -8.69
C GLU A 27 10.54 17.70 -9.67
N THR A 28 9.31 17.91 -10.15
CA THR A 28 9.00 19.00 -11.09
C THR A 28 8.81 20.36 -10.40
N TYR A 29 8.20 20.37 -9.22
CA TYR A 29 7.76 21.59 -8.54
C TYR A 29 8.50 21.89 -7.23
N ASN A 30 9.40 21.00 -6.80
CA ASN A 30 10.20 21.10 -5.58
C ASN A 30 9.35 21.29 -4.31
N ASP A 31 8.28 20.51 -4.21
CA ASP A 31 7.32 20.54 -3.10
C ASP A 31 7.30 19.19 -2.37
N SER A 32 7.10 19.18 -1.05
CA SER A 32 7.28 17.96 -0.22
C SER A 32 6.02 17.09 -0.14
N PHE A 33 5.42 16.77 -1.28
CA PHE A 33 4.13 16.08 -1.35
C PHE A 33 4.23 14.57 -1.06
N ASN A 34 5.37 13.94 -1.38
CA ASN A 34 5.62 12.51 -1.19
C ASN A 34 5.45 12.09 0.27
N LEU A 35 5.92 12.89 1.23
CA LEU A 35 5.79 12.55 2.65
C LEU A 35 4.31 12.40 3.06
N ILE A 36 3.43 13.27 2.55
CA ILE A 36 1.99 13.18 2.83
C ILE A 36 1.41 11.94 2.15
N VAL A 37 1.75 11.72 0.89
CA VAL A 37 1.25 10.58 0.09
C VAL A 37 1.65 9.24 0.70
N VAL A 38 2.86 9.14 1.24
CA VAL A 38 3.41 7.94 1.90
C VAL A 38 2.55 7.46 3.07
N PHE A 39 1.81 8.34 3.74
CA PHE A 39 0.90 7.98 4.82
C PHE A 39 -0.58 8.04 4.43
N ALA A 40 -0.96 9.03 3.61
CA ALA A 40 -2.35 9.23 3.22
C ALA A 40 -2.88 8.06 2.37
N VAL A 41 -2.11 7.58 1.40
CA VAL A 41 -2.55 6.50 0.51
C VAL A 41 -2.76 5.17 1.25
N PRO A 42 -1.84 4.70 2.10
CA PRO A 42 -2.09 3.52 2.92
C PRO A 42 -3.33 3.66 3.83
N MET A 43 -3.56 4.85 4.40
CA MET A 43 -4.77 5.11 5.20
C MET A 43 -6.05 5.07 4.36
N MET A 44 -6.02 5.57 3.13
CA MET A 44 -7.14 5.43 2.19
C MET A 44 -7.45 3.96 1.90
N CYS A 45 -6.44 3.09 1.78
CA CYS A 45 -6.68 1.65 1.61
C CYS A 45 -7.47 1.05 2.78
N VAL A 46 -7.20 1.49 4.01
CA VAL A 46 -7.95 1.06 5.20
C VAL A 46 -9.42 1.50 5.11
N VAL A 47 -9.67 2.76 4.74
CA VAL A 47 -11.03 3.29 4.57
C VAL A 47 -11.79 2.52 3.49
N LEU A 48 -11.15 2.30 2.33
CA LEU A 48 -11.74 1.52 1.23
C LEU A 48 -12.02 0.08 1.67
N TYR A 49 -11.11 -0.55 2.42
CA TYR A 49 -11.34 -1.87 2.99
C TYR A 49 -12.61 -1.89 3.85
N ILE A 50 -12.79 -0.93 4.75
CA ILE A 50 -13.98 -0.84 5.63
C ILE A 50 -15.26 -0.70 4.79
N ILE A 51 -15.27 0.17 3.77
CA ILE A 51 -16.41 0.40 2.89
C ILE A 51 -16.76 -0.86 2.09
N PHE A 52 -15.76 -1.47 1.44
CA PHE A 52 -15.96 -2.66 0.60
C PHE A 52 -16.06 -3.96 1.40
N ARG A 53 -15.78 -3.94 2.70
CA ARG A 53 -15.82 -5.13 3.58
C ARG A 53 -17.13 -5.90 3.44
N ARG A 54 -18.26 -5.17 3.43
CA ARG A 54 -19.59 -5.78 3.28
C ARG A 54 -19.73 -6.52 1.95
N TRP A 55 -19.16 -5.98 0.87
CA TRP A 55 -19.18 -6.59 -0.46
C TRP A 55 -18.18 -7.74 -0.60
N ILE A 56 -17.06 -7.70 0.12
CA ILE A 56 -16.01 -8.73 0.09
C ILE A 56 -16.45 -9.99 0.86
N TYR A 57 -17.20 -9.83 1.94
CA TYR A 57 -17.50 -10.90 2.90
C TYR A 57 -18.99 -11.14 3.19
N ASP A 58 -19.92 -10.41 2.57
CA ASP A 58 -21.37 -10.56 2.76
C ASP A 58 -21.80 -10.62 4.24
N ASN A 59 -21.19 -9.78 5.09
CA ASN A 59 -21.37 -9.75 6.55
C ASN A 59 -21.04 -11.06 7.31
N GLN A 60 -20.48 -12.07 6.64
CA GLN A 60 -20.03 -13.30 7.29
C GLN A 60 -18.88 -13.03 8.27
N MET A 61 -18.65 -13.97 9.20
CA MET A 61 -17.42 -13.98 9.97
C MET A 61 -16.26 -14.25 9.00
N VAL A 62 -15.29 -13.35 8.98
CA VAL A 62 -14.11 -13.53 8.15
C VAL A 62 -13.26 -14.61 8.83
N ARG A 63 -12.94 -15.67 8.07
CA ARG A 63 -12.06 -16.72 8.56
C ARG A 63 -10.64 -16.18 8.59
N LEU A 64 -9.85 -16.54 9.61
CA LEU A 64 -8.45 -16.13 9.72
C LEU A 64 -7.68 -16.39 8.41
N LYS A 65 -7.91 -17.54 7.77
CA LYS A 65 -7.32 -17.89 6.47
C LYS A 65 -7.60 -16.87 5.35
N ASP A 66 -8.78 -16.27 5.33
CA ASP A 66 -9.15 -15.28 4.31
C ASP A 66 -8.45 -13.93 4.56
N VAL A 67 -8.19 -13.60 5.83
CA VAL A 67 -7.37 -12.43 6.21
C VAL A 67 -5.93 -12.66 5.79
N VAL A 68 -5.36 -13.80 6.19
CA VAL A 68 -3.98 -14.18 5.87
C VAL A 68 -3.72 -14.13 4.36
N ILE A 69 -4.60 -14.70 3.52
CA ILE A 69 -4.42 -14.67 2.06
C ILE A 69 -4.37 -13.25 1.50
N ILE A 70 -5.25 -12.35 1.95
CA ILE A 70 -5.25 -10.96 1.46
C ILE A 70 -3.98 -10.25 1.92
N CYS A 71 -3.59 -10.43 3.19
CA CYS A 71 -2.38 -9.87 3.75
C CYS A 71 -1.13 -10.35 3.02
N GLU A 72 -1.00 -11.66 2.77
CA GLU A 72 0.11 -12.24 2.02
C GLU A 72 0.14 -11.74 0.58
N THR A 73 -1.02 -11.68 -0.10
CA THR A 73 -1.11 -11.15 -1.46
C THR A 73 -0.63 -9.70 -1.50
N TRP A 74 -1.08 -8.87 -0.56
CA TRP A 74 -0.73 -7.46 -0.48
C TRP A 74 0.76 -7.26 -0.20
N LEU A 75 1.33 -8.03 0.72
CA LEU A 75 2.74 -8.00 1.07
C LEU A 75 3.61 -8.46 -0.08
N ILE A 76 3.29 -9.58 -0.73
CA ILE A 76 4.04 -10.09 -1.88
C ILE A 76 4.00 -9.08 -3.04
N CYS A 77 2.83 -8.53 -3.36
CA CYS A 77 2.71 -7.51 -4.41
C CYS A 77 3.52 -6.25 -4.07
N GLY A 78 3.41 -5.76 -2.82
CA GLY A 78 4.16 -4.59 -2.36
C GLY A 78 5.67 -4.80 -2.42
N LEU A 79 6.16 -5.98 -2.00
CA LEU A 79 7.58 -6.33 -2.06
C LEU A 79 8.08 -6.46 -3.49
N ILE A 80 7.33 -7.11 -4.39
CA ILE A 80 7.72 -7.23 -5.80
C ILE A 80 7.82 -5.84 -6.43
N LEU A 81 6.82 -4.98 -6.24
CA LEU A 81 6.81 -3.65 -6.83
C LEU A 81 7.90 -2.75 -6.22
N GLY A 82 8.06 -2.77 -4.90
CA GLY A 82 9.13 -2.03 -4.22
C GLY A 82 10.52 -2.49 -4.67
N PHE A 83 10.74 -3.80 -4.82
CA PHE A 83 12.01 -4.34 -5.31
C PHE A 83 12.27 -3.97 -6.77
N LEU A 84 11.27 -4.07 -7.64
CA LEU A 84 11.40 -3.69 -9.05
C LEU A 84 11.74 -2.19 -9.18
N ILE A 85 11.03 -1.32 -8.47
CA ILE A 85 11.27 0.12 -8.51
C ILE A 85 12.65 0.45 -7.90
N GLY A 86 13.01 -0.15 -6.76
CA GLY A 86 14.33 0.02 -6.16
C GLY A 86 15.47 -0.45 -7.08
N ALA A 87 15.26 -1.53 -7.84
CA ALA A 87 16.22 -1.98 -8.85
C ALA A 87 16.34 -1.00 -10.01
N LEU A 88 15.23 -0.42 -10.48
CA LEU A 88 15.23 0.61 -11.53
C LEU A 88 16.03 1.86 -11.10
N VAL A 89 15.75 2.37 -9.89
CA VAL A 89 16.46 3.49 -9.26
C VAL A 89 17.97 3.21 -9.16
N ASN A 90 18.37 2.06 -8.61
CA ASN A 90 19.79 1.70 -8.46
C ASN A 90 20.56 1.59 -9.79
N ASN A 91 19.87 1.29 -10.89
CA ASN A 91 20.47 1.20 -12.22
C ASN A 91 20.34 2.50 -13.03
N GLN A 92 19.98 3.61 -12.39
CA GLN A 92 19.72 4.90 -13.04
C GLN A 92 18.66 4.85 -14.15
N MET A 93 17.77 3.85 -14.10
CA MET A 93 16.61 3.74 -14.98
C MET A 93 15.43 4.41 -14.29
N TRP A 94 15.49 5.73 -14.23
CA TRP A 94 14.53 6.50 -13.45
C TRP A 94 13.15 6.50 -14.09
N ILE A 95 12.12 6.23 -13.28
CA ILE A 95 10.72 6.35 -13.70
C ILE A 95 10.34 7.83 -13.84
N VAL A 96 10.92 8.67 -12.97
CA VAL A 96 10.80 10.12 -12.88
C VAL A 96 12.22 10.71 -12.90
N SER A 97 12.45 11.92 -13.38
CA SER A 97 13.77 12.57 -13.26
C SER A 97 14.23 12.64 -11.81
N GLN A 98 15.53 12.49 -11.54
CA GLN A 98 16.07 12.47 -10.17
C GLN A 98 17.33 13.36 -10.05
N ALA A 99 17.68 13.73 -8.82
CA ALA A 99 18.89 14.49 -8.53
C ALA A 99 20.17 13.70 -8.86
N THR A 100 21.13 14.32 -9.55
CA THR A 100 22.36 13.65 -10.05
C THR A 100 23.69 14.30 -9.61
N GLY A 101 23.66 15.43 -8.88
CA GLY A 101 24.88 16.22 -8.61
C GLY A 101 25.08 16.74 -7.18
N GLY A 102 24.16 16.49 -6.25
CA GLY A 102 24.25 16.94 -4.84
C GLY A 102 23.90 15.80 -3.88
N TRP A 103 24.11 15.95 -2.56
CA TRP A 103 23.88 14.90 -1.55
C TRP A 103 22.50 14.22 -1.62
N GLU A 104 21.49 14.93 -2.14
CA GLU A 104 20.14 14.46 -2.42
C GLU A 104 20.11 13.19 -3.28
N HIS A 105 21.08 12.97 -4.17
CA HIS A 105 21.17 11.75 -4.99
C HIS A 105 21.27 10.45 -4.17
N LEU A 106 21.73 10.53 -2.91
CA LEU A 106 21.80 9.39 -1.99
C LEU A 106 20.42 9.01 -1.44
N LEU A 107 19.44 9.91 -1.54
CA LEU A 107 18.08 9.70 -1.08
C LEU A 107 17.13 9.25 -2.19
N ASN A 108 17.56 9.32 -3.47
CA ASN A 108 16.78 8.87 -4.61
C ASN A 108 16.22 7.46 -4.39
N GLY A 109 14.91 7.29 -4.53
CA GLY A 109 14.25 5.99 -4.40
C GLY A 109 13.87 5.58 -2.98
N ILE A 110 14.29 6.31 -1.95
CA ILE A 110 13.94 5.97 -0.55
C ILE A 110 12.44 6.13 -0.32
N GLU A 111 11.82 7.15 -0.91
CA GLU A 111 10.38 7.40 -0.84
C GLU A 111 9.56 6.20 -1.33
N TYR A 112 9.99 5.51 -2.40
CA TYR A 112 9.32 4.31 -2.89
C TYR A 112 9.48 3.12 -1.93
N MET A 113 10.63 2.99 -1.28
CA MET A 113 10.86 1.95 -0.27
C MET A 113 10.02 2.22 0.99
N MET A 114 9.99 3.46 1.46
CA MET A 114 9.13 3.88 2.56
C MET A 114 7.67 3.65 2.23
N PHE A 115 7.24 4.00 1.02
CA PHE A 115 5.89 3.75 0.53
C PHE A 115 5.53 2.26 0.52
N ALA A 116 6.43 1.39 0.02
CA ALA A 116 6.20 -0.05 0.03
C ALA A 116 5.98 -0.59 1.46
N VAL A 117 6.79 -0.10 2.41
CA VAL A 117 6.70 -0.47 3.82
C VAL A 117 5.39 0.02 4.44
N THR A 118 5.03 1.30 4.26
CA THR A 118 3.80 1.86 4.85
C THR A 118 2.54 1.29 4.21
N LEU A 119 2.52 1.12 2.88
CA LEU A 119 1.42 0.52 2.12
C LEU A 119 1.20 -0.95 2.48
N THR A 120 2.24 -1.65 2.94
CA THR A 120 2.10 -3.02 3.45
C THR A 120 1.69 -3.02 4.92
N GLY A 121 2.40 -2.25 5.76
CA GLY A 121 2.25 -2.30 7.21
C GLY A 121 0.93 -1.72 7.72
N ILE A 122 0.54 -0.52 7.27
CA ILE A 122 -0.64 0.19 7.79
C ILE A 122 -1.93 -0.59 7.47
N PRO A 123 -2.21 -0.97 6.20
CA PRO A 123 -3.41 -1.74 5.88
C PRO A 123 -3.42 -3.11 6.57
N PHE A 124 -2.26 -3.77 6.69
CA PHE A 124 -2.15 -5.05 7.40
C PHE A 124 -2.60 -4.94 8.85
N VAL A 125 -1.98 -4.04 9.62
CA VAL A 125 -2.29 -3.86 11.04
C VAL A 125 -3.75 -3.48 11.21
N ALA A 126 -4.26 -2.57 10.39
CA ALA A 126 -5.64 -2.13 10.45
C ALA A 126 -6.64 -3.28 10.17
N VAL A 127 -6.42 -4.06 9.11
CA VAL A 127 -7.30 -5.19 8.76
C VAL A 127 -7.34 -6.23 9.90
N VAL A 128 -6.18 -6.57 10.47
CA VAL A 128 -6.10 -7.52 11.60
C VAL A 128 -6.88 -6.99 12.80
N LEU A 129 -6.73 -5.71 13.17
CA LEU A 129 -7.45 -5.11 14.28
C LEU A 129 -8.96 -5.07 14.03
N ILE A 130 -9.40 -4.63 12.85
CA ILE A 130 -10.82 -4.54 12.48
C ILE A 130 -11.47 -5.91 12.57
N GLU A 131 -10.87 -6.93 11.95
CA GLU A 131 -11.45 -8.28 11.95
C GLU A 131 -11.44 -8.92 13.33
N SER A 132 -10.42 -8.66 14.14
CA SER A 132 -10.34 -9.14 15.53
C SER A 132 -11.46 -8.54 16.39
N VAL A 133 -11.68 -7.23 16.32
CA VAL A 133 -12.74 -6.53 17.07
C VAL A 133 -14.12 -7.05 16.64
N ILE A 134 -14.37 -7.18 15.34
CA ILE A 134 -15.66 -7.68 14.82
C ILE A 134 -15.89 -9.13 15.27
N GLY A 135 -14.84 -9.96 15.26
CA GLY A 135 -14.89 -11.33 15.76
C GLY A 135 -15.30 -11.41 17.23
N ILE A 136 -14.65 -10.62 18.09
CA ILE A 136 -14.93 -10.55 19.53
C ILE A 136 -16.37 -10.06 19.78
N VAL A 137 -16.78 -8.95 19.16
CA VAL A 137 -18.13 -8.39 19.34
C VAL A 137 -19.22 -9.40 18.95
N LYS A 138 -19.00 -10.16 17.88
CA LYS A 138 -19.95 -11.21 17.46
C LYS A 138 -19.95 -12.41 18.41
N LEU A 139 -18.82 -12.77 19.00
CA LEU A 139 -18.71 -13.84 19.99
C LEU A 139 -19.45 -13.48 21.28
N LEU A 140 -19.34 -12.23 21.74
CA LEU A 140 -19.99 -11.75 22.97
C LEU A 140 -21.51 -11.51 22.83
N ARG A 141 -22.02 -11.39 21.59
CA ARG A 141 -23.46 -11.27 21.31
C ARG A 141 -24.18 -12.62 21.21
N LYS A 142 -23.43 -13.73 21.28
CA LYS A 142 -23.98 -15.09 21.36
C LYS A 142 -24.23 -15.46 22.82
#